data_AF-A0A1F9RJ83-F1
#
_entry.id   AF-A0A1F9RJ83-F1
#
_cell.length_a   1.000
_cell.length_b   1.000
_cell.length_c   1.000
_cell.angle_alpha   90.00
_cell.angle_beta   90.00
_cell.angle_gamma   90.00
#
_symmetry.space_group_name_H-M   'P 1'
#
loop_
_entity.id
_entity.type
_entity.pdbx_description
1 polymer ?
#
loop_
_entity_poly.entity_id
_entity_poly.type
_entity_poly.pdbx_seq_one_letter_code
_entity_poly.pdbx_strand_id
1 'polypeptide(L)'
;MMETDYQFIRNGKSVSIIKAATLEDPIEITNFSDSGGNDAKLAVSTGTGAGANDPENDLLESGNVYRNFSTSSLYSDEAVIKWERLDKNGDSTGNYGLLTIEDAGSVAVIENGSQTLSFDISKGTLVAGNTLTVNTDTTGVADPMDLRIYRQANSINDIYHFEVVSGGKIGYEPATGVENLTISWHSSVSSGTFELLGHTPPRTPDSPVEVEVDGMILNFYDGTLFKGDAFTITTDESGIPTSKTAAGNSTGELMSDWHWTLDSFKDQFNRQAGGMKASITALDQLKIQSSDKYYDIENIEYSGSNGFSTENTTITVLDWTALNFKALDFQFVRSSGNWGILNDSTGGVARIIPAGGDDDGFKVDLNGDGLGDIEIQFAKKVTGDGYVAFDLLKHDADDIRYAFGDDSSAGSAGMAAVFGMNTFFKGTGSLDMEINEKLADTKYIASGKINSETGQITQGDNQNALSMADIQHQTFTMKQWEFTRGTGAQSSIIDSTLDDYYNTMIGTLGVKARSIKTSREFADIMVNQLTEQRDALSAVSLDEEMIKLMKYQHAFAAASKLLTVSDEMLNTLVSVR
;
A
#
# COMPACT_ATOMS: atom_id res chain seq x y z
N MET A 1 -21.41 23.89 -34.31
CA MET A 1 -20.69 22.68 -34.78
C MET A 1 -21.51 21.52 -34.27
N MET A 2 -21.93 20.60 -35.13
CA MET A 2 -22.53 19.35 -34.66
C MET A 2 -21.44 18.58 -33.94
N GLU A 3 -21.63 18.28 -32.66
CA GLU A 3 -20.85 17.25 -31.98
C GLU A 3 -21.05 15.97 -32.78
N THR A 4 -19.97 15.41 -33.31
CA THR A 4 -20.02 14.11 -33.98
C THR A 4 -20.08 13.04 -32.90
N ASP A 5 -21.10 12.18 -32.98
CA ASP A 5 -21.35 11.05 -32.07
C ASP A 5 -20.12 10.12 -31.89
N TYR A 6 -19.20 10.10 -32.87
CA TYR A 6 -17.99 9.30 -32.86
C TYR A 6 -16.77 10.08 -33.33
N GLN A 7 -15.62 9.82 -32.72
CA GLN A 7 -14.30 10.31 -33.13
C GLN A 7 -13.43 9.15 -33.62
N PHE A 8 -12.86 9.28 -34.82
CA PHE A 8 -11.94 8.30 -35.40
C PHE A 8 -10.50 8.81 -35.27
N ILE A 9 -9.65 8.04 -34.61
CA ILE A 9 -8.22 8.34 -34.45
C ILE A 9 -7.43 7.25 -35.16
N ARG A 10 -6.61 7.63 -36.14
CA ARG A 10 -5.71 6.70 -36.81
C ARG A 10 -4.29 6.90 -36.32
N ASN A 11 -3.67 5.84 -35.81
CA ASN A 11 -2.26 5.84 -35.42
C ASN A 11 -1.53 4.69 -36.14
N GLY A 12 -0.77 5.02 -37.18
CA GLY A 12 -0.06 4.04 -38.00
C GLY A 12 -1.00 3.02 -38.66
N LYS A 13 -0.89 1.75 -38.25
CA LYS A 13 -1.71 0.62 -38.72
C LYS A 13 -3.03 0.45 -37.95
N SER A 14 -3.26 1.21 -36.89
CA SER A 14 -4.43 1.07 -36.02
C SER A 14 -5.43 2.21 -36.22
N VAL A 15 -6.72 1.89 -36.05
CA VAL A 15 -7.83 2.85 -36.05
C VAL A 15 -8.59 2.67 -34.75
N SER A 16 -8.71 3.73 -33.97
CA SER A 16 -9.52 3.80 -32.75
C SER A 16 -10.81 4.56 -33.05
N ILE A 17 -11.92 4.04 -32.53
CA ILE A 17 -13.24 4.66 -32.63
C ILE A 17 -13.68 5.00 -31.21
N ILE A 18 -13.87 6.28 -30.92
CA ILE A 18 -14.26 6.77 -29.60
C ILE A 18 -15.71 7.26 -29.70
N LYS A 19 -16.61 6.73 -28.89
CA LYS A 19 -18.00 7.22 -28.80
C LYS A 19 -18.09 8.41 -27.84
N ALA A 20 -19.01 9.34 -28.12
CA ALA A 20 -19.37 10.38 -27.17
C ALA A 20 -19.98 9.75 -25.90
N ALA A 21 -19.66 10.32 -24.73
CA ALA A 21 -20.10 9.76 -23.43
C ALA A 21 -21.63 9.75 -23.23
N THR A 22 -22.37 10.51 -24.04
CA THR A 22 -23.83 10.60 -24.02
C THR A 22 -24.53 9.47 -24.78
N LEU A 23 -23.78 8.58 -25.46
CA LEU A 23 -24.34 7.45 -26.21
C LEU A 23 -24.39 6.21 -25.34
N GLU A 24 -25.60 5.78 -25.02
CA GLU A 24 -25.86 4.58 -24.22
C GLU A 24 -25.58 3.30 -25.03
N ASP A 25 -25.88 3.31 -26.34
CA ASP A 25 -25.70 2.15 -27.19
C ASP A 25 -24.22 1.73 -27.33
N PRO A 26 -23.94 0.42 -27.40
CA PRO A 26 -22.60 -0.11 -27.65
C PRO A 26 -22.12 0.25 -29.07
N ILE A 27 -20.80 0.39 -29.24
CA ILE A 27 -20.24 0.39 -30.60
C ILE A 27 -20.34 -1.03 -31.12
N GLU A 28 -20.96 -1.19 -32.28
CA GLU A 28 -21.05 -2.46 -32.99
C GLU A 28 -20.36 -2.36 -34.35
N ILE A 29 -19.36 -3.21 -34.57
CA ILE A 29 -18.78 -3.43 -35.91
C ILE A 29 -19.48 -4.67 -36.46
N THR A 30 -20.19 -4.57 -37.58
CA THR A 30 -20.86 -5.72 -38.20
C THR A 30 -20.39 -5.97 -39.63
N ASN A 31 -20.61 -7.19 -40.11
CA ASN A 31 -20.36 -7.58 -41.51
C ASN A 31 -18.92 -7.34 -41.96
N PHE A 32 -17.95 -7.60 -41.08
CA PHE A 32 -16.55 -7.58 -41.47
C PHE A 32 -16.32 -8.56 -42.64
N SER A 33 -15.83 -8.00 -43.74
CA SER A 33 -15.69 -8.72 -45.01
C SER A 33 -14.46 -8.25 -45.75
N ASP A 34 -13.76 -9.18 -46.38
CA ASP A 34 -12.67 -8.94 -47.31
C ASP A 34 -13.08 -9.32 -48.74
N SER A 35 -13.03 -8.36 -49.65
CA SER A 35 -13.30 -8.58 -51.08
C SER A 35 -12.09 -9.13 -51.85
N GLY A 36 -10.91 -9.18 -51.23
CA GLY A 36 -9.66 -9.63 -51.83
C GLY A 36 -9.49 -11.15 -51.86
N GLY A 37 -10.39 -11.91 -51.23
CA GLY A 37 -10.34 -13.38 -51.19
C GLY A 37 -9.20 -13.95 -50.35
N ASN A 38 -8.59 -13.15 -49.47
CA ASN A 38 -7.48 -13.58 -48.62
C ASN A 38 -7.92 -13.91 -47.19
N ASP A 39 -9.23 -14.02 -46.93
CA ASP A 39 -9.84 -14.29 -45.62
C ASP A 39 -9.21 -13.42 -44.51
N ALA A 40 -9.25 -12.11 -44.73
CA ALA A 40 -8.64 -11.17 -43.81
C ALA A 40 -9.16 -11.36 -42.38
N LYS A 41 -8.28 -11.14 -41.41
CA LYS A 41 -8.59 -11.08 -40.00
C LYS A 41 -8.31 -9.69 -39.46
N LEU A 42 -9.18 -9.17 -38.60
CA LEU A 42 -9.00 -7.89 -37.93
C LEU A 42 -9.08 -8.11 -36.42
N ALA A 43 -7.96 -7.90 -35.74
CA ALA A 43 -7.97 -7.80 -34.28
C ALA A 43 -8.65 -6.48 -33.90
N VAL A 44 -9.68 -6.58 -33.06
CA VAL A 44 -10.43 -5.46 -32.51
C VAL A 44 -10.29 -5.52 -31.00
N SER A 45 -10.16 -4.37 -30.37
CA SER A 45 -10.16 -4.25 -28.92
C SER A 45 -11.33 -3.32 -28.59
N THR A 46 -12.38 -3.87 -27.99
CA THR A 46 -13.61 -3.15 -27.62
C THR A 46 -13.64 -2.93 -26.10
N GLY A 47 -14.27 -1.84 -25.66
CA GLY A 47 -14.31 -1.47 -24.24
C GLY A 47 -13.75 -0.07 -23.97
N THR A 48 -13.91 0.38 -22.73
CA THR A 48 -13.48 1.72 -22.29
C THR A 48 -11.97 1.84 -22.12
N GLY A 49 -11.24 0.72 -22.06
CA GLY A 49 -9.83 0.67 -21.69
C GLY A 49 -9.55 1.27 -20.29
N ALA A 50 -10.59 1.47 -19.48
CA ALA A 50 -10.53 2.07 -18.16
C ALA A 50 -11.56 1.38 -17.25
N GLY A 51 -11.08 0.68 -16.23
CA GLY A 51 -11.85 -0.18 -15.32
C GLY A 51 -11.07 -1.45 -14.97
N ALA A 52 -11.63 -2.36 -14.15
CA ALA A 52 -11.05 -3.68 -13.89
C ALA A 52 -11.33 -4.73 -14.98
N ASN A 53 -12.17 -4.38 -15.97
CA ASN A 53 -12.38 -5.20 -17.15
C ASN A 53 -11.35 -4.78 -18.19
N ASP A 54 -10.48 -5.71 -18.56
CA ASP A 54 -9.62 -5.54 -19.73
C ASP A 54 -10.50 -5.26 -20.97
N PRO A 55 -10.02 -4.49 -21.96
CA PRO A 55 -10.70 -4.40 -23.23
C PRO A 55 -10.94 -5.81 -23.78
N GLU A 56 -12.17 -6.09 -24.18
CA GLU A 56 -12.51 -7.32 -24.87
C GLU A 56 -11.73 -7.35 -26.18
N ASN A 57 -10.78 -8.29 -26.28
CA ASN A 57 -10.03 -8.49 -27.51
C ASN A 57 -10.77 -9.49 -28.38
N ASP A 58 -11.22 -9.02 -29.52
CA ASP A 58 -11.93 -9.82 -30.51
C ASP A 58 -11.09 -9.97 -31.79
N LEU A 59 -11.38 -11.01 -32.56
CA LEU A 59 -10.77 -11.25 -33.85
C LEU A 59 -11.88 -11.47 -34.87
N LEU A 60 -12.10 -10.42 -35.67
CA LEU A 60 -13.03 -10.50 -36.77
C LEU A 60 -12.43 -11.31 -37.91
N GLU A 61 -13.21 -12.22 -38.48
CA GLU A 61 -12.83 -13.08 -39.59
C GLU A 61 -13.81 -12.90 -40.76
N SER A 62 -13.27 -12.49 -41.90
CA SER A 62 -14.06 -12.38 -43.12
C SER A 62 -14.66 -13.73 -43.50
N GLY A 63 -15.95 -13.76 -43.81
CA GLY A 63 -16.66 -14.97 -44.24
C GLY A 63 -17.15 -15.89 -43.12
N ASN A 64 -16.72 -15.65 -41.86
CA ASN A 64 -17.25 -16.37 -40.71
C ASN A 64 -18.47 -15.63 -40.14
N VAL A 65 -19.67 -16.20 -40.30
CA VAL A 65 -20.91 -15.54 -39.87
C VAL A 65 -21.03 -15.37 -38.36
N TYR A 66 -20.23 -16.05 -37.53
CA TYR A 66 -20.22 -15.89 -36.07
C TYR A 66 -19.02 -15.08 -35.56
N ARG A 67 -18.10 -14.69 -36.46
CA ARG A 67 -16.93 -13.89 -36.11
C ARG A 67 -16.74 -12.70 -37.05
N ASN A 68 -17.80 -12.25 -37.71
CA ASN A 68 -17.75 -11.10 -38.61
C ASN A 68 -18.25 -9.81 -37.96
N PHE A 69 -18.33 -9.77 -36.63
CA PHE A 69 -18.84 -8.62 -35.89
C PHE A 69 -18.20 -8.59 -34.50
N SER A 70 -18.20 -7.42 -33.86
CA SER A 70 -17.75 -7.22 -32.48
C SER A 70 -18.58 -6.13 -31.83
N THR A 71 -18.91 -6.31 -30.56
CA THR A 71 -19.65 -5.36 -29.72
C THR A 71 -18.78 -4.94 -28.54
N SER A 72 -19.01 -3.73 -28.04
CA SER A 72 -18.48 -3.31 -26.73
C SER A 72 -19.61 -3.26 -25.74
N SER A 73 -19.69 -4.19 -24.77
CA SER A 73 -20.63 -4.04 -23.66
C SER A 73 -20.17 -2.91 -22.72
N LEU A 74 -21.13 -2.29 -22.02
CA LEU A 74 -20.89 -1.51 -20.82
C LEU A 74 -21.74 -2.14 -19.72
N TYR A 75 -21.15 -2.24 -18.53
CA TYR A 75 -21.71 -2.70 -17.25
C TYR A 75 -21.57 -4.20 -16.94
N SER A 76 -20.69 -4.47 -15.96
CA SER A 76 -20.53 -5.72 -15.21
C SER A 76 -21.43 -5.71 -13.96
N ASP A 77 -21.53 -6.86 -13.30
CA ASP A 77 -22.41 -7.20 -12.17
C ASP A 77 -22.56 -6.14 -11.05
N GLU A 78 -23.71 -6.22 -10.38
CA GLU A 78 -24.03 -5.44 -9.18
C GLU A 78 -23.11 -5.84 -8.01
N ALA A 79 -22.44 -4.88 -7.39
CA ALA A 79 -21.58 -5.15 -6.24
C ALA A 79 -22.40 -5.19 -4.95
N VAL A 80 -22.01 -6.01 -3.97
CA VAL A 80 -22.69 -6.07 -2.66
C VAL A 80 -21.73 -5.64 -1.54
N ILE A 81 -22.17 -4.71 -0.70
CA ILE A 81 -21.45 -4.27 0.50
C ILE A 81 -22.16 -4.82 1.74
N LYS A 82 -21.44 -5.56 2.59
CA LYS A 82 -21.89 -5.91 3.94
C LYS A 82 -21.46 -4.82 4.91
N TRP A 83 -22.38 -4.37 5.77
CA TRP A 83 -22.08 -3.44 6.86
C TRP A 83 -22.39 -4.07 8.22
N GLU A 84 -21.67 -3.64 9.25
CA GLU A 84 -21.86 -4.03 10.65
C GLU A 84 -21.55 -2.84 11.55
N ARG A 85 -22.28 -2.72 12.66
CA ARG A 85 -22.06 -1.66 13.65
C ARG A 85 -21.28 -2.19 14.85
N LEU A 86 -20.15 -1.55 15.13
CA LEU A 86 -19.31 -1.80 16.29
C LEU A 86 -19.57 -0.77 17.40
N ASP A 87 -19.23 -1.12 18.64
CA ASP A 87 -19.22 -0.19 19.77
C ASP A 87 -17.87 0.52 19.92
N LYS A 88 -17.75 1.40 20.93
CA LYS A 88 -16.55 2.20 21.18
C LYS A 88 -15.28 1.39 21.53
N ASN A 89 -15.43 0.11 21.86
CA ASN A 89 -14.32 -0.80 22.14
C ASN A 89 -13.97 -1.66 20.91
N GLY A 90 -14.70 -1.50 19.80
CA GLY A 90 -14.57 -2.32 18.59
C GLY A 90 -15.41 -3.60 18.62
N ASP A 91 -16.28 -3.79 19.62
CA ASP A 91 -17.09 -5.01 19.74
C ASP A 91 -18.38 -4.92 18.90
N SER A 92 -18.77 -6.00 18.23
CA SER A 92 -20.00 -6.05 17.44
C SER A 92 -21.24 -5.77 18.30
N THR A 93 -22.10 -4.87 17.81
CA THR A 93 -23.40 -4.59 18.44
C THR A 93 -24.51 -5.55 17.98
N GLY A 94 -24.22 -6.44 17.03
CA GLY A 94 -25.20 -7.34 16.40
C GLY A 94 -26.09 -6.69 15.34
N ASN A 95 -25.88 -5.41 15.00
CA ASN A 95 -26.59 -4.74 13.90
C ASN A 95 -25.74 -4.81 12.63
N TYR A 96 -26.28 -5.41 11.57
CA TYR A 96 -25.61 -5.60 10.29
C TYR A 96 -26.62 -5.68 9.15
N GLY A 97 -26.15 -5.54 7.91
CA GLY A 97 -26.98 -5.67 6.71
C GLY A 97 -26.16 -5.77 5.43
N LEU A 98 -26.87 -5.84 4.30
CA LEU A 98 -26.30 -5.89 2.95
C LEU A 98 -26.84 -4.70 2.13
N LEU A 99 -26.00 -4.16 1.24
CA LEU A 99 -26.34 -3.10 0.30
C LEU A 99 -25.96 -3.57 -1.11
N THR A 100 -26.91 -3.59 -2.03
CA THR A 100 -26.65 -3.87 -3.45
C THR A 100 -26.34 -2.57 -4.19
N ILE A 101 -25.27 -2.57 -4.96
CA ILE A 101 -24.73 -1.43 -5.70
C ILE A 101 -24.88 -1.73 -7.19
N GLU A 102 -25.97 -1.21 -7.76
CA GLU A 102 -26.29 -1.39 -9.18
C GLU A 102 -25.48 -0.42 -10.05
N ASP A 103 -25.32 0.81 -9.58
CA ASP A 103 -24.66 1.90 -10.30
C ASP A 103 -23.88 2.81 -9.34
N ALA A 104 -22.96 3.59 -9.90
CA ALA A 104 -22.34 4.69 -9.18
C ALA A 104 -23.41 5.70 -8.75
N GLY A 105 -23.44 6.05 -7.46
CA GLY A 105 -24.46 6.92 -6.89
C GLY A 105 -24.49 6.88 -5.37
N SER A 106 -25.51 7.51 -4.81
CA SER A 106 -25.71 7.55 -3.36
C SER A 106 -26.39 6.27 -2.88
N VAL A 107 -25.75 5.57 -1.94
CA VAL A 107 -26.28 4.36 -1.31
C VAL A 107 -26.51 4.64 0.17
N ALA A 108 -27.60 4.09 0.70
CA ALA A 108 -28.03 4.35 2.06
C ALA A 108 -28.31 3.06 2.84
N VAL A 109 -27.85 3.03 4.09
CA VAL A 109 -28.26 2.05 5.09
C VAL A 109 -29.61 2.48 5.66
N ILE A 110 -30.58 1.57 5.59
CA ILE A 110 -31.93 1.78 6.12
C ILE A 110 -32.15 0.83 7.29
N GLU A 111 -32.31 1.39 8.49
CA GLU A 111 -32.65 0.63 9.70
C GLU A 111 -34.07 1.01 10.14
N ASN A 112 -34.94 0.01 10.33
CA ASN A 112 -36.33 0.20 10.76
C ASN A 112 -37.13 1.22 9.89
N GLY A 113 -36.82 1.31 8.60
CA GLY A 113 -37.48 2.22 7.66
C GLY A 113 -36.96 3.66 7.68
N SER A 114 -35.90 3.96 8.43
CA SER A 114 -35.22 5.26 8.42
C SER A 114 -33.81 5.12 7.87
N GLN A 115 -33.38 6.06 7.03
CA GLN A 115 -31.99 6.16 6.60
C GLN A 115 -31.12 6.53 7.82
N THR A 116 -30.10 5.71 8.10
CA THR A 116 -29.18 5.91 9.23
C THR A 116 -27.77 6.29 8.78
N LEU A 117 -27.35 5.86 7.59
CA LEU A 117 -26.10 6.24 6.96
C LEU A 117 -26.29 6.33 5.45
N SER A 118 -25.59 7.25 4.78
CA SER A 118 -25.47 7.25 3.32
C SER A 118 -24.09 7.67 2.88
N PHE A 119 -23.64 7.13 1.76
CA PHE A 119 -22.36 7.47 1.14
C PHE A 119 -22.48 7.38 -0.37
N ASP A 120 -21.68 8.20 -1.06
CA ASP A 120 -21.62 8.23 -2.51
C ASP A 120 -20.53 7.30 -3.02
N ILE A 121 -20.90 6.40 -3.92
CA ILE A 121 -19.99 5.47 -4.58
C ILE A 121 -19.69 6.00 -5.97
N SER A 122 -18.43 6.31 -6.24
CA SER A 122 -17.97 6.68 -7.57
C SER A 122 -17.90 5.47 -8.50
N LYS A 123 -17.83 5.70 -9.81
CA LYS A 123 -17.56 4.64 -10.79
C LYS A 123 -16.22 3.93 -10.46
N GLY A 124 -16.22 2.61 -10.48
CA GLY A 124 -15.05 1.78 -10.18
C GLY A 124 -15.44 0.32 -9.97
N THR A 125 -14.48 -0.51 -9.57
CA THR A 125 -14.71 -1.92 -9.24
C THR A 125 -14.60 -2.11 -7.74
N LEU A 126 -15.64 -2.67 -7.13
CA LEU A 126 -15.60 -3.11 -5.74
C LEU A 126 -15.06 -4.54 -5.68
N VAL A 127 -14.01 -4.70 -4.89
CA VAL A 127 -13.32 -5.96 -4.67
C VAL A 127 -13.79 -6.56 -3.35
N ALA A 128 -14.21 -7.84 -3.38
CA ALA A 128 -14.60 -8.57 -2.18
C ALA A 128 -13.47 -8.54 -1.13
N GLY A 129 -13.85 -8.30 0.13
CA GLY A 129 -12.92 -8.21 1.27
C GLY A 129 -12.32 -6.83 1.51
N ASN A 130 -12.51 -5.86 0.61
CA ASN A 130 -12.15 -4.48 0.91
C ASN A 130 -13.00 -3.97 2.08
N THR A 131 -12.40 -3.13 2.92
CA THR A 131 -13.05 -2.60 4.12
C THR A 131 -12.95 -1.09 4.17
N LEU A 132 -13.97 -0.47 4.74
CA LEU A 132 -14.05 0.95 5.05
C LEU A 132 -14.69 1.08 6.43
N THR A 133 -14.12 1.93 7.29
CA THR A 133 -14.62 2.15 8.65
C THR A 133 -14.98 3.62 8.83
N VAL A 134 -16.19 3.88 9.34
CA VAL A 134 -16.65 5.24 9.63
C VAL A 134 -17.00 5.33 11.10
N ASN A 135 -16.34 6.25 11.79
CA ASN A 135 -16.64 6.55 13.18
C ASN A 135 -17.85 7.47 13.28
N THR A 136 -18.57 7.37 14.39
CA THR A 136 -19.70 8.25 14.72
C THR A 136 -19.43 9.05 15.98
N ASP A 137 -20.03 10.22 16.08
CA ASP A 137 -20.02 11.02 17.30
C ASP A 137 -20.94 10.44 18.39
N THR A 138 -21.02 11.13 19.53
CA THR A 138 -21.87 10.70 20.67
C THR A 138 -23.39 10.72 20.38
N THR A 139 -23.82 11.35 19.29
CA THR A 139 -25.21 11.39 18.83
C THR A 139 -25.51 10.30 17.80
N GLY A 140 -24.50 9.54 17.37
CA GLY A 140 -24.62 8.50 16.36
C GLY A 140 -24.56 9.03 14.92
N VAL A 141 -24.11 10.27 14.72
CA VAL A 141 -23.92 10.84 13.38
C VAL A 141 -22.51 10.51 12.90
N ALA A 142 -22.37 10.11 11.63
CA ALA A 142 -21.07 9.86 11.00
C ALA A 142 -20.17 11.08 11.11
N ASP A 143 -18.95 10.85 11.58
CA ASP A 143 -18.01 11.89 11.99
C ASP A 143 -16.57 11.50 11.66
N PRO A 144 -16.24 11.33 10.36
CA PRO A 144 -14.90 10.95 9.92
C PRO A 144 -13.89 12.05 10.20
N MET A 145 -12.61 11.68 10.26
CA MET A 145 -11.52 12.62 10.47
C MET A 145 -11.32 13.55 9.25
N ASP A 146 -11.37 14.86 9.43
CA ASP A 146 -10.93 15.86 8.44
C ASP A 146 -9.50 16.28 8.74
N LEU A 147 -8.55 15.74 7.97
CA LEU A 147 -7.12 15.98 8.07
C LEU A 147 -6.62 16.70 6.81
N ARG A 148 -5.83 17.77 7.01
CA ARG A 148 -5.08 18.43 5.93
C ARG A 148 -3.63 18.56 6.30
N ILE A 149 -2.75 18.29 5.35
CA ILE A 149 -1.31 18.29 5.56
C ILE A 149 -0.68 19.42 4.76
N TYR A 150 0.19 20.18 5.41
CA TYR A 150 0.96 21.25 4.80
C TYR A 150 2.46 21.01 5.02
N ARG A 151 3.27 21.61 4.14
CA ARG A 151 4.73 21.43 4.06
C ARG A 151 5.12 19.99 3.69
N GLN A 152 6.43 19.79 3.50
CA GLN A 152 7.03 18.52 3.14
C GLN A 152 7.56 17.83 4.40
N ALA A 153 7.49 16.51 4.41
CA ALA A 153 8.11 15.68 5.41
C ALA A 153 9.64 15.68 5.25
N ASN A 154 10.36 15.58 6.37
CA ASN A 154 11.82 15.39 6.34
C ASN A 154 12.20 13.98 5.85
N SER A 155 11.36 12.98 6.12
CA SER A 155 11.46 11.68 5.44
C SER A 155 10.62 11.60 4.16
N ILE A 156 11.29 11.28 3.06
CA ILE A 156 10.75 11.16 1.70
C ILE A 156 10.66 9.68 1.31
N ASN A 157 9.76 9.32 0.40
CA ASN A 157 9.48 7.92 0.04
C ASN A 157 9.33 7.03 1.29
N ASP A 158 8.59 7.52 2.29
CA ASP A 158 8.38 6.83 3.56
C ASP A 158 6.89 6.71 3.88
N ILE A 159 6.57 5.78 4.78
CA ILE A 159 5.24 5.61 5.32
C ILE A 159 5.29 5.98 6.80
N TYR A 160 4.51 7.00 7.17
CA TYR A 160 4.27 7.37 8.55
C TYR A 160 3.02 6.65 9.03
N HIS A 161 3.15 5.85 10.06
CA HIS A 161 2.06 5.15 10.71
C HIS A 161 1.62 5.94 11.94
N PHE A 162 0.32 6.16 12.07
CA PHE A 162 -0.31 6.83 13.20
C PHE A 162 -1.30 5.88 13.87
N GLU A 163 -1.25 5.80 15.20
CA GLU A 163 -2.16 4.98 16.00
C GLU A 163 -2.72 5.82 17.16
N VAL A 164 -4.03 5.79 17.33
CA VAL A 164 -4.73 6.50 18.40
C VAL A 164 -4.57 5.71 19.71
N VAL A 165 -3.80 6.27 20.63
CA VAL A 165 -3.51 5.69 21.95
C VAL A 165 -4.68 5.89 22.91
N SER A 166 -5.28 7.08 22.86
CA SER A 166 -6.46 7.46 23.64
C SER A 166 -7.42 8.22 22.72
N GLY A 167 -8.66 7.75 22.61
CA GLY A 167 -9.68 8.30 21.71
C GLY A 167 -10.37 9.56 22.24
N GLY A 168 -11.11 10.24 21.37
CA GLY A 168 -11.83 11.47 21.68
C GLY A 168 -12.36 12.19 20.44
N LYS A 169 -13.06 13.30 20.67
CA LYS A 169 -13.55 14.19 19.61
C LYS A 169 -12.53 15.31 19.39
N ILE A 170 -12.10 15.49 18.14
CA ILE A 170 -11.13 16.52 17.77
C ILE A 170 -11.67 17.91 18.11
N GLY A 171 -10.85 18.72 18.80
CA GLY A 171 -11.17 20.11 19.16
C GLY A 171 -11.97 20.30 20.45
N TYR A 172 -12.40 19.22 21.12
CA TYR A 172 -13.20 19.25 22.34
C TYR A 172 -12.38 18.91 23.57
N GLU A 173 -12.54 19.70 24.64
CA GLU A 173 -11.92 19.40 25.92
C GLU A 173 -12.57 18.14 26.53
N PRO A 174 -11.78 17.11 26.90
CA PRO A 174 -12.35 15.88 27.45
C PRO A 174 -13.00 16.13 28.81
N ALA A 175 -13.96 15.27 29.17
CA ALA A 175 -14.59 15.33 30.48
C ALA A 175 -13.57 15.11 31.61
N THR A 176 -13.86 15.67 32.79
CA THR A 176 -12.95 15.57 33.95
C THR A 176 -12.63 14.12 34.29
N GLY A 177 -11.35 13.75 34.23
CA GLY A 177 -10.87 12.39 34.50
C GLY A 177 -10.75 11.48 33.27
N VAL A 178 -10.99 12.00 32.07
CA VAL A 178 -10.73 11.32 30.79
C VAL A 178 -9.42 11.85 30.21
N GLU A 179 -8.62 10.96 29.60
CA GLU A 179 -7.35 11.33 28.95
C GLU A 179 -7.59 12.16 27.68
N ASN A 180 -6.61 13.01 27.32
CA ASN A 180 -6.64 13.75 26.07
C ASN A 180 -6.56 12.79 24.87
N LEU A 181 -7.12 13.21 23.74
CA LEU A 181 -6.93 12.53 22.47
C LEU A 181 -5.43 12.50 22.14
N THR A 182 -4.85 11.31 22.16
CA THR A 182 -3.40 11.11 22.05
C THR A 182 -3.11 10.19 20.88
N ILE A 183 -2.21 10.62 20.00
CA ILE A 183 -1.81 9.86 18.82
C ILE A 183 -0.31 9.60 18.91
N SER A 184 0.07 8.33 18.81
CA SER A 184 1.45 7.93 18.58
C SER A 184 1.70 7.78 17.09
N TRP A 185 2.92 8.07 16.67
CA TRP A 185 3.33 7.89 15.28
C TRP A 185 4.75 7.34 15.19
N HIS A 186 5.01 6.63 14.11
CA HIS A 186 6.36 6.22 13.73
C HIS A 186 6.54 6.22 12.22
N SER A 187 7.78 6.38 11.80
CA SER A 187 8.28 6.20 10.44
C SER A 187 9.38 5.13 10.46
N SER A 188 10.12 4.99 9.37
CA SER A 188 11.28 4.11 9.32
C SER A 188 12.43 4.50 10.28
N VAL A 189 12.47 5.75 10.78
CA VAL A 189 13.59 6.25 11.62
C VAL A 189 13.19 7.10 12.82
N SER A 190 11.99 7.66 12.80
CA SER A 190 11.51 8.60 13.81
C SER A 190 10.21 8.08 14.40
N SER A 191 9.96 8.45 15.64
CA SER A 191 8.69 8.17 16.30
C SER A 191 8.41 9.27 17.30
N GLY A 192 7.15 9.40 17.67
CA GLY A 192 6.72 10.39 18.63
C GLY A 192 5.29 10.19 19.06
N THR A 193 4.86 11.08 19.93
CA THR A 193 3.49 11.14 20.43
C THR A 193 3.08 12.60 20.53
N PHE A 194 1.84 12.92 20.20
CA PHE A 194 1.28 14.24 20.40
C PHE A 194 -0.16 14.16 20.91
N GLU A 195 -0.58 15.20 21.61
CA GLU A 195 -1.94 15.34 22.13
C GLU A 195 -2.69 16.39 21.31
N LEU A 196 -3.92 16.07 20.92
CA LEU A 196 -4.84 17.02 20.30
C LEU A 196 -5.65 17.71 21.40
N LEU A 197 -5.10 18.82 21.90
CA LEU A 197 -5.71 19.58 22.99
C LEU A 197 -7.02 20.24 22.54
N GLY A 198 -8.09 19.93 23.26
CA GLY A 198 -9.41 20.52 23.07
C GLY A 198 -9.56 21.90 23.69
N HIS A 199 -10.68 22.56 23.38
CA HIS A 199 -11.00 23.90 23.90
C HIS A 199 -12.45 23.99 24.40
N THR A 200 -12.67 24.97 25.30
CA THR A 200 -14.01 25.41 25.75
C THR A 200 -14.16 26.92 25.53
N PRO A 201 -15.05 27.40 24.62
CA PRO A 201 -15.92 26.60 23.76
C PRO A 201 -15.12 25.81 22.71
N PRO A 202 -15.70 24.73 22.16
CA PRO A 202 -15.04 23.87 21.18
C PRO A 202 -14.57 24.68 19.96
N ARG A 203 -13.41 24.33 19.40
CA ARG A 203 -13.02 24.81 18.08
C ARG A 203 -13.86 24.05 17.05
N THR A 204 -14.68 24.74 16.27
CA THR A 204 -15.56 24.15 15.25
C THR A 204 -15.54 25.00 13.98
N PRO A 205 -15.80 24.40 12.82
CA PRO A 205 -14.84 23.66 12.01
C PRO A 205 -13.83 24.59 11.29
N ASP A 206 -13.85 25.90 11.53
CA ASP A 206 -13.03 26.87 10.78
C ASP A 206 -11.59 27.01 11.33
N SER A 207 -11.30 26.43 12.50
CA SER A 207 -10.00 26.50 13.16
C SER A 207 -9.49 25.11 13.54
N PRO A 208 -8.41 24.62 12.90
CA PRO A 208 -7.90 23.29 13.19
C PRO A 208 -7.13 23.23 14.51
N VAL A 209 -6.93 22.01 15.00
CA VAL A 209 -5.83 21.68 15.92
C VAL A 209 -4.61 21.38 15.06
N GLU A 210 -3.57 22.21 15.20
CA GLU A 210 -2.34 22.15 14.39
C GLU A 210 -1.25 21.41 15.16
N VAL A 211 -0.58 20.46 14.51
CA VAL A 211 0.55 19.69 15.06
C VAL A 211 1.68 19.61 14.05
N GLU A 212 2.92 19.85 14.47
CA GLU A 212 4.11 19.63 13.63
C GLU A 212 4.62 18.19 13.81
N VAL A 213 4.72 17.44 12.71
CA VAL A 213 5.24 16.07 12.67
C VAL A 213 6.29 15.97 11.58
N ASP A 214 7.54 15.81 11.99
CA ASP A 214 8.71 15.63 11.12
C ASP A 214 8.78 16.58 9.90
N GLY A 215 8.54 17.88 10.14
CA GLY A 215 8.55 18.93 9.12
C GLY A 215 7.20 19.19 8.45
N MET A 216 6.26 18.23 8.53
CA MET A 216 4.87 18.42 8.12
C MET A 216 4.08 19.19 9.18
N ILE A 217 3.06 19.91 8.74
CA ILE A 217 2.03 20.50 9.59
C ILE A 217 0.73 19.75 9.33
N LEU A 218 0.22 19.06 10.35
CA LEU A 218 -1.04 18.33 10.33
C LEU A 218 -2.12 19.19 10.97
N ASN A 219 -3.13 19.53 10.19
CA ASN A 219 -4.30 20.28 10.61
C ASN A 219 -5.52 19.37 10.71
N PHE A 220 -5.97 19.14 11.95
CA PHE A 220 -7.16 18.36 12.27
C PHE A 220 -8.34 19.31 12.46
N TYR A 221 -9.33 19.24 11.56
CA TYR A 221 -10.48 20.15 11.57
C TYR A 221 -11.69 19.56 12.30
N ASP A 222 -11.92 18.26 12.14
CA ASP A 222 -13.05 17.56 12.75
C ASP A 222 -12.80 16.04 12.83
N GLY A 223 -13.68 15.34 13.54
CA GLY A 223 -13.75 13.88 13.59
C GLY A 223 -13.74 13.28 15.00
N THR A 224 -14.31 12.09 15.12
CA THR A 224 -14.26 11.25 16.33
C THR A 224 -13.34 10.08 16.11
N LEU A 225 -12.38 9.88 17.02
CA LEU A 225 -11.41 8.79 16.97
C LEU A 225 -11.55 7.88 18.20
N PHE A 226 -11.49 6.58 18.00
CA PHE A 226 -11.45 5.57 19.05
C PHE A 226 -10.03 5.05 19.25
N LYS A 227 -9.81 4.41 20.41
CA LYS A 227 -8.52 3.80 20.70
C LYS A 227 -8.25 2.65 19.73
N GLY A 228 -7.05 2.62 19.15
CA GLY A 228 -6.63 1.63 18.15
C GLY A 228 -6.91 2.04 16.71
N ASP A 229 -7.64 3.14 16.49
CA ASP A 229 -7.78 3.71 15.15
C ASP A 229 -6.41 4.07 14.59
N ALA A 230 -6.19 3.77 13.31
CA ALA A 230 -4.91 3.99 12.65
C ALA A 230 -5.09 4.63 11.28
N PHE A 231 -4.14 5.46 10.88
CA PHE A 231 -4.06 6.02 9.53
C PHE A 231 -2.60 6.16 9.12
N THR A 232 -2.36 6.28 7.82
CA THR A 232 -1.02 6.39 7.26
C THR A 232 -0.84 7.67 6.47
N ILE A 233 0.40 8.14 6.37
CA ILE A 233 0.80 9.19 5.43
C ILE A 233 1.96 8.64 4.62
N THR A 234 1.70 8.33 3.37
CA THR A 234 2.74 7.93 2.40
C THR A 234 3.28 9.18 1.71
N THR A 235 4.60 9.35 1.69
CA THR A 235 5.26 10.49 1.04
C THR A 235 5.95 10.08 -0.25
N ASP A 236 5.97 10.99 -1.22
CA ASP A 236 6.74 10.83 -2.46
C ASP A 236 8.22 11.21 -2.28
N GLU A 237 8.98 11.23 -3.39
CA GLU A 237 10.40 11.60 -3.42
C GLU A 237 10.67 13.06 -3.03
N SER A 238 9.63 13.90 -3.02
CA SER A 238 9.68 15.29 -2.56
C SER A 238 9.19 15.46 -1.13
N GLY A 239 8.86 14.37 -0.43
CA GLY A 239 8.29 14.41 0.92
C GLY A 239 6.87 14.94 0.97
N ILE A 240 6.17 15.01 -0.17
CA ILE A 240 4.78 15.45 -0.26
C ILE A 240 3.88 14.23 -0.05
N PRO A 241 2.81 14.32 0.75
CA PRO A 241 1.84 13.24 0.86
C PRO A 241 1.22 12.90 -0.49
N THR A 242 1.16 11.60 -0.79
CA THR A 242 0.59 11.06 -2.03
C THR A 242 -0.94 11.16 -2.04
N SER A 243 -1.59 10.98 -0.88
CA SER A 243 -3.04 11.09 -0.74
C SER A 243 -3.52 12.55 -0.81
N LYS A 244 -4.63 12.77 -1.53
CA LYS A 244 -5.24 14.07 -1.76
C LYS A 244 -6.75 14.00 -1.52
N THR A 245 -7.28 15.02 -0.86
CA THR A 245 -8.74 15.28 -0.80
C THR A 245 -9.30 15.58 -2.19
N ALA A 246 -10.62 15.50 -2.36
CA ALA A 246 -11.29 15.89 -3.61
C ALA A 246 -11.00 17.34 -4.05
N ALA A 247 -10.65 18.22 -3.10
CA ALA A 247 -10.23 19.60 -3.37
C ALA A 247 -8.75 19.75 -3.76
N GLY A 248 -7.98 18.65 -3.80
CA GLY A 248 -6.56 18.63 -4.15
C GLY A 248 -5.59 18.93 -2.99
N ASN A 249 -6.09 19.13 -1.77
CA ASN A 249 -5.24 19.31 -0.58
C ASN A 249 -4.65 17.96 -0.14
N SER A 250 -3.36 17.95 0.26
CA SER A 250 -2.72 16.78 0.87
C SER A 250 -3.45 16.30 2.12
N THR A 251 -3.62 14.99 2.24
CA THR A 251 -4.21 14.30 3.40
C THR A 251 -3.52 12.95 3.63
N GLY A 252 -3.93 12.21 4.64
CA GLY A 252 -3.50 10.83 4.88
C GLY A 252 -4.37 9.80 4.16
N GLU A 253 -3.97 8.55 4.25
CA GLU A 253 -4.78 7.37 3.95
C GLU A 253 -5.59 7.05 5.21
N LEU A 254 -6.86 7.42 5.21
CA LEU A 254 -7.72 7.44 6.39
C LEU A 254 -8.53 6.14 6.52
N MET A 255 -8.97 5.78 7.72
CA MET A 255 -9.84 4.60 7.90
C MET A 255 -11.18 4.68 7.13
N SER A 256 -11.61 5.91 6.84
CA SER A 256 -12.81 6.20 6.04
C SER A 256 -12.58 6.07 4.53
N ASP A 257 -11.36 5.78 4.09
CA ASP A 257 -11.06 5.46 2.70
C ASP A 257 -11.23 3.94 2.48
N TRP A 258 -11.44 3.54 1.23
CA TRP A 258 -11.53 2.12 0.86
C TRP A 258 -10.14 1.50 0.78
N HIS A 259 -9.89 0.46 1.58
CA HIS A 259 -8.59 -0.22 1.62
C HIS A 259 -8.67 -1.66 1.14
N TRP A 260 -7.61 -2.06 0.43
CA TRP A 260 -7.33 -3.47 0.20
C TRP A 260 -6.78 -4.09 1.47
N THR A 261 -7.30 -5.25 1.83
CA THR A 261 -6.81 -6.06 2.95
C THR A 261 -6.08 -7.27 2.41
N LEU A 262 -5.29 -7.95 3.25
CA LEU A 262 -4.72 -9.25 2.88
C LEU A 262 -5.82 -10.26 2.53
N ASP A 263 -6.97 -10.18 3.19
CA ASP A 263 -8.14 -10.98 2.86
C ASP A 263 -8.73 -10.61 1.50
N SER A 264 -8.85 -9.31 1.18
CA SER A 264 -9.35 -8.87 -0.12
C SER A 264 -8.43 -9.29 -1.26
N PHE A 265 -7.12 -9.15 -1.07
CA PHE A 265 -6.14 -9.66 -2.02
C PHE A 265 -6.26 -11.18 -2.18
N LYS A 266 -6.33 -11.92 -1.07
CA LYS A 266 -6.48 -13.39 -1.07
C LYS A 266 -7.76 -13.81 -1.79
N ASP A 267 -8.88 -13.14 -1.56
CA ASP A 267 -10.16 -13.44 -2.19
C ASP A 267 -10.11 -13.13 -3.70
N GLN A 268 -9.60 -11.96 -4.11
CA GLN A 268 -9.43 -11.67 -5.54
C GLN A 268 -8.47 -12.63 -6.23
N PHE A 269 -7.35 -12.94 -5.59
CA PHE A 269 -6.40 -13.91 -6.13
C PHE A 269 -7.09 -15.26 -6.34
N ASN A 270 -7.82 -15.76 -5.35
CA ASN A 270 -8.51 -17.05 -5.44
C ASN A 270 -9.64 -17.06 -6.47
N ARG A 271 -10.31 -15.93 -6.67
CA ARG A 271 -11.33 -15.79 -7.72
C ARG A 271 -10.74 -15.89 -9.12
N GLN A 272 -9.55 -15.34 -9.33
CA GLN A 272 -8.91 -15.25 -10.64
C GLN A 272 -7.94 -16.40 -10.93
N ALA A 273 -7.40 -17.05 -9.90
CA ALA A 273 -6.32 -18.02 -10.07
C ALA A 273 -6.83 -19.47 -10.13
N GLY A 274 -7.04 -19.96 -11.35
CA GLY A 274 -7.25 -21.38 -11.61
C GLY A 274 -6.09 -22.23 -11.09
N GLY A 275 -6.39 -23.28 -10.32
CA GLY A 275 -5.40 -24.26 -9.87
C GLY A 275 -4.52 -23.81 -8.71
N MET A 276 -4.58 -22.54 -8.34
CA MET A 276 -3.78 -21.93 -7.29
C MET A 276 -4.67 -21.47 -6.15
N LYS A 277 -4.07 -21.31 -4.97
CA LYS A 277 -4.77 -20.82 -3.78
C LYS A 277 -3.86 -19.91 -2.94
N ALA A 278 -4.34 -18.71 -2.68
CA ALA A 278 -3.89 -17.82 -1.63
C ALA A 278 -4.60 -18.13 -0.29
N SER A 279 -3.86 -18.00 0.80
CA SER A 279 -4.34 -18.10 2.17
C SER A 279 -3.56 -17.14 3.07
N ILE A 280 -4.19 -16.64 4.12
CA ILE A 280 -3.52 -15.85 5.15
C ILE A 280 -3.21 -16.77 6.33
N THR A 281 -1.95 -16.78 6.76
CA THR A 281 -1.52 -17.56 7.93
C THR A 281 -1.95 -16.89 9.23
N ALA A 282 -1.83 -17.59 10.36
CA ALA A 282 -2.12 -17.01 11.69
C ALA A 282 -1.15 -15.88 12.11
N LEU A 283 -0.14 -15.57 11.29
CA LEU A 283 0.82 -14.47 11.49
C LEU A 283 0.60 -13.34 10.45
N ASP A 284 -0.57 -13.29 9.81
CA ASP A 284 -0.93 -12.31 8.77
C ASP A 284 0.04 -12.31 7.58
N GLN A 285 0.55 -13.49 7.23
CA GLN A 285 1.40 -13.67 6.04
C GLN A 285 0.59 -14.29 4.92
N LEU A 286 0.70 -13.71 3.72
CA LEU A 286 0.17 -14.27 2.49
C LEU A 286 0.93 -15.53 2.10
N LYS A 287 0.21 -16.62 1.88
CA LYS A 287 0.75 -17.90 1.40
C LYS A 287 0.04 -18.31 0.12
N ILE A 288 0.79 -18.49 -0.96
CA ILE A 288 0.30 -18.98 -2.25
C ILE A 288 0.86 -20.39 -2.51
N GLN A 289 -0.02 -21.31 -2.90
CA GLN A 289 0.28 -22.72 -3.18
C GLN A 289 -0.67 -23.28 -4.23
N SER A 290 -0.35 -24.44 -4.83
CA SER A 290 -1.32 -25.16 -5.67
C SER A 290 -2.51 -25.63 -4.82
N SER A 291 -3.69 -25.67 -5.43
CA SER A 291 -4.90 -26.16 -4.75
C SER A 291 -4.92 -27.68 -4.73
N ASP A 292 -5.20 -28.29 -3.57
CA ASP A 292 -5.35 -29.75 -3.41
C ASP A 292 -6.55 -30.34 -4.21
N LYS A 293 -7.48 -29.45 -4.55
CA LYS A 293 -8.68 -29.75 -5.34
C LYS A 293 -8.89 -28.58 -6.29
N TYR A 294 -8.52 -28.79 -7.54
CA TYR A 294 -8.80 -27.89 -8.64
C TYR A 294 -9.68 -28.63 -9.65
N TYR A 295 -10.76 -27.99 -10.08
CA TYR A 295 -11.60 -28.48 -11.16
C TYR A 295 -11.50 -27.50 -12.33
N ASP A 296 -11.26 -28.03 -13.52
CA ASP A 296 -11.22 -27.26 -14.75
C ASP A 296 -12.38 -27.66 -15.66
N ILE A 297 -12.74 -26.74 -16.55
CA ILE A 297 -13.74 -26.97 -17.60
C ILE A 297 -13.05 -27.71 -18.74
N GLU A 298 -13.47 -28.95 -18.98
CA GLU A 298 -12.96 -29.79 -20.06
C GLU A 298 -14.10 -30.28 -20.97
N ASN A 299 -13.73 -30.84 -22.12
CA ASN A 299 -14.64 -31.52 -23.04
C ASN A 299 -15.89 -30.68 -23.39
N ILE A 300 -15.68 -29.42 -23.79
CA ILE A 300 -16.79 -28.55 -24.17
C ILE A 300 -17.46 -29.10 -25.44
N GLU A 301 -18.75 -29.35 -25.37
CA GLU A 301 -19.58 -29.85 -26.46
C GLU A 301 -20.73 -28.90 -26.79
N TYR A 302 -21.14 -28.89 -28.06
CA TYR A 302 -22.20 -28.02 -28.58
C TYR A 302 -23.16 -28.83 -29.44
N SER A 303 -24.43 -28.42 -29.51
CA SER A 303 -25.39 -29.04 -30.43
C SER A 303 -25.09 -28.80 -31.92
N GLY A 304 -24.20 -27.85 -32.25
CA GLY A 304 -23.74 -27.58 -33.62
C GLY A 304 -24.76 -26.87 -34.53
N SER A 305 -25.87 -26.38 -33.98
CA SER A 305 -26.97 -25.76 -34.73
C SER A 305 -27.51 -24.54 -34.00
N ASN A 306 -28.27 -23.67 -34.68
CA ASN A 306 -28.98 -22.52 -34.07
C ASN A 306 -28.12 -21.52 -33.28
N GLY A 307 -26.82 -21.43 -33.59
CA GLY A 307 -25.85 -20.56 -32.90
C GLY A 307 -25.03 -21.27 -31.82
N PHE A 308 -25.27 -22.55 -31.54
CA PHE A 308 -24.45 -23.34 -30.62
C PHE A 308 -23.24 -23.92 -31.35
N SER A 309 -22.12 -23.21 -31.35
CA SER A 309 -20.85 -23.68 -31.92
C SER A 309 -19.65 -23.15 -31.16
N THR A 310 -18.47 -23.74 -31.40
CA THR A 310 -17.21 -23.29 -30.79
C THR A 310 -16.84 -21.87 -31.20
N GLU A 311 -17.21 -21.42 -32.41
CA GLU A 311 -16.92 -20.08 -32.90
C GLU A 311 -17.83 -19.01 -32.32
N ASN A 312 -19.00 -19.40 -31.80
CA ASN A 312 -20.01 -18.48 -31.29
C ASN A 312 -20.12 -18.50 -29.77
N THR A 313 -19.41 -19.38 -29.07
CA THR A 313 -19.57 -19.58 -27.61
C THR A 313 -18.25 -19.41 -26.89
N THR A 314 -18.22 -18.51 -25.92
CA THR A 314 -17.12 -18.36 -24.96
C THR A 314 -17.62 -18.77 -23.59
N ILE A 315 -16.81 -19.54 -22.86
CA ILE A 315 -17.04 -19.87 -21.46
C ILE A 315 -15.91 -19.25 -20.65
N THR A 316 -16.26 -18.37 -19.73
CA THR A 316 -15.31 -17.68 -18.85
C THR A 316 -15.57 -18.09 -17.42
N VAL A 317 -14.53 -18.50 -16.70
CA VAL A 317 -14.64 -18.70 -15.24
C VAL A 317 -14.48 -17.34 -14.56
N LEU A 318 -15.51 -16.91 -13.84
CA LEU A 318 -15.54 -15.66 -13.10
C LEU A 318 -15.06 -15.85 -11.65
N ASP A 319 -15.35 -17.00 -11.06
CA ASP A 319 -14.91 -17.37 -9.71
C ASP A 319 -14.42 -18.82 -9.67
N TRP A 320 -13.10 -18.99 -9.70
CA TRP A 320 -12.46 -20.31 -9.61
C TRP A 320 -12.73 -21.03 -8.29
N THR A 321 -13.15 -20.34 -7.22
CA THR A 321 -13.44 -20.97 -5.93
C THR A 321 -14.76 -21.74 -5.92
N ALA A 322 -15.66 -21.41 -6.85
CA ALA A 322 -16.94 -22.10 -7.01
C ALA A 322 -16.84 -23.42 -7.78
N LEU A 323 -15.79 -23.61 -8.59
CA LEU A 323 -15.48 -24.85 -9.30
C LEU A 323 -14.85 -25.86 -8.34
N ASN A 324 -15.64 -26.37 -7.39
CA ASN A 324 -15.19 -27.24 -6.30
C ASN A 324 -15.86 -28.64 -6.29
N PHE A 325 -16.60 -28.96 -7.35
CA PHE A 325 -17.31 -30.22 -7.52
C PHE A 325 -17.03 -30.85 -8.87
N LYS A 326 -17.18 -32.17 -8.94
CA LYS A 326 -17.10 -32.91 -10.21
C LYS A 326 -18.44 -32.82 -10.92
N ALA A 327 -18.42 -32.55 -12.21
CA ALA A 327 -19.56 -32.73 -13.09
C ALA A 327 -19.15 -33.45 -14.37
N LEU A 328 -20.07 -34.23 -14.93
CA LEU A 328 -19.93 -34.86 -16.23
C LEU A 328 -21.13 -34.45 -17.07
N ASP A 329 -20.89 -34.02 -18.30
CA ASP A 329 -21.91 -33.52 -19.23
C ASP A 329 -22.81 -32.43 -18.59
N PHE A 330 -22.25 -31.52 -17.79
CA PHE A 330 -22.99 -30.41 -17.20
C PHE A 330 -23.48 -29.51 -18.32
N GLN A 331 -24.79 -29.37 -18.46
CA GLN A 331 -25.37 -28.91 -19.73
C GLN A 331 -26.34 -27.75 -19.53
N PHE A 332 -26.15 -26.70 -20.31
CA PHE A 332 -27.08 -25.59 -20.45
C PHE A 332 -27.89 -25.79 -21.72
N VAL A 333 -29.18 -26.07 -21.56
CA VAL A 333 -30.08 -26.38 -22.66
C VAL A 333 -31.05 -25.23 -22.86
N ARG A 334 -31.16 -24.79 -24.11
CA ARG A 334 -32.24 -23.92 -24.55
C ARG A 334 -33.31 -24.76 -25.21
N SER A 335 -34.54 -24.68 -24.70
CA SER A 335 -35.69 -25.34 -25.31
C SER A 335 -36.91 -24.44 -25.30
N SER A 336 -37.53 -24.24 -26.47
CA SER A 336 -38.71 -23.38 -26.64
C SER A 336 -38.50 -21.96 -26.09
N GLY A 337 -37.28 -21.44 -26.20
CA GLY A 337 -36.92 -20.09 -25.75
C GLY A 337 -36.63 -19.93 -24.26
N ASN A 338 -36.56 -21.01 -23.48
CA ASN A 338 -36.16 -20.94 -22.08
C ASN A 338 -34.87 -21.72 -21.86
N TRP A 339 -33.99 -21.17 -21.02
CA TRP A 339 -32.78 -21.85 -20.58
C TRP A 339 -33.04 -22.71 -19.35
N GLY A 340 -32.38 -23.87 -19.32
CA GLY A 340 -32.38 -24.78 -18.19
C GLY A 340 -31.04 -25.50 -18.05
N ILE A 341 -30.81 -26.04 -16.86
CA ILE A 341 -29.61 -26.81 -16.53
C ILE A 341 -29.99 -28.30 -16.50
N LEU A 342 -29.24 -29.13 -17.22
CA LEU A 342 -29.30 -30.59 -17.15
C LEU A 342 -27.99 -31.13 -16.56
N ASN A 343 -28.07 -32.33 -15.98
CA ASN A 343 -26.96 -32.99 -15.28
C ASN A 343 -26.33 -32.14 -14.16
N ASP A 344 -27.16 -31.32 -13.51
CA ASP A 344 -26.75 -30.50 -12.38
C ASP A 344 -26.20 -31.34 -11.23
N SER A 345 -24.88 -31.29 -11.07
CA SER A 345 -24.14 -32.03 -10.03
C SER A 345 -24.05 -31.25 -8.71
N THR A 346 -24.56 -30.02 -8.64
CA THR A 346 -24.60 -29.20 -7.42
C THR A 346 -25.76 -29.56 -6.48
N GLY A 347 -26.71 -30.38 -6.97
CA GLY A 347 -27.89 -30.79 -6.21
C GLY A 347 -29.04 -29.78 -6.23
N GLY A 348 -29.17 -29.01 -7.31
CA GLY A 348 -30.21 -27.98 -7.48
C GLY A 348 -29.81 -26.60 -6.97
N VAL A 349 -28.53 -26.40 -6.68
CA VAL A 349 -27.99 -25.11 -6.23
C VAL A 349 -27.74 -24.20 -7.44
N ALA A 350 -27.26 -24.77 -8.55
CA ALA A 350 -26.89 -24.03 -9.73
C ALA A 350 -28.06 -23.25 -10.34
N ARG A 351 -27.82 -21.99 -10.71
CA ARG A 351 -28.83 -21.07 -11.26
C ARG A 351 -28.26 -20.25 -12.40
N ILE A 352 -29.08 -20.04 -13.42
CA ILE A 352 -28.79 -19.11 -14.50
C ILE A 352 -29.21 -17.70 -14.07
N ILE A 353 -28.33 -16.73 -14.33
CA ILE A 353 -28.48 -15.32 -14.01
C ILE A 353 -28.38 -14.51 -15.32
N PRO A 354 -29.41 -13.72 -15.68
CA PRO A 354 -30.69 -13.57 -14.99
C PRO A 354 -31.58 -14.81 -15.13
N ALA A 355 -32.60 -14.94 -14.26
CA ALA A 355 -33.53 -16.04 -14.31
C ALA A 355 -34.25 -16.12 -15.67
N GLY A 356 -34.11 -17.26 -16.36
CA GLY A 356 -34.61 -17.46 -17.71
C GLY A 356 -33.51 -17.51 -18.77
N GLY A 357 -32.34 -16.92 -18.47
CA GLY A 357 -31.17 -16.78 -19.35
C GLY A 357 -31.42 -15.85 -20.53
N ASP A 358 -30.36 -15.23 -21.05
CA ASP A 358 -30.44 -14.43 -22.26
C ASP A 358 -29.78 -15.15 -23.45
N ASP A 359 -30.26 -14.87 -24.65
CA ASP A 359 -29.83 -15.59 -25.86
C ASP A 359 -28.46 -15.10 -26.39
N ASP A 360 -27.97 -13.96 -25.93
CA ASP A 360 -26.61 -13.43 -26.13
C ASP A 360 -25.62 -13.88 -25.04
N GLY A 361 -26.11 -14.54 -24.00
CA GLY A 361 -25.27 -15.07 -22.93
C GLY A 361 -25.95 -14.97 -21.58
N PHE A 362 -25.34 -15.58 -20.58
CA PHE A 362 -25.81 -15.54 -19.21
C PHE A 362 -24.69 -15.97 -18.26
N LYS A 363 -24.87 -15.60 -16.99
CA LYS A 363 -24.01 -16.08 -15.91
C LYS A 363 -24.64 -17.28 -15.23
N VAL A 364 -23.82 -18.05 -14.55
CA VAL A 364 -24.23 -19.24 -13.82
C VAL A 364 -23.62 -19.15 -12.43
N ASP A 365 -24.50 -19.04 -11.44
CA ASP A 365 -24.15 -19.23 -10.04
C ASP A 365 -24.18 -20.73 -9.75
N LEU A 366 -23.05 -21.31 -9.38
CA LEU A 366 -22.89 -22.73 -9.06
C LEU A 366 -22.97 -22.99 -7.56
N ASN A 367 -22.69 -21.99 -6.72
CA ASN A 367 -22.50 -22.15 -5.29
C ASN A 367 -23.69 -21.63 -4.44
N GLY A 368 -24.59 -20.87 -5.06
CA GLY A 368 -25.82 -20.33 -4.49
C GLY A 368 -25.67 -18.99 -3.78
N ASP A 369 -24.56 -18.27 -3.96
CA ASP A 369 -24.30 -16.95 -3.37
C ASP A 369 -24.97 -15.80 -4.13
N GLY A 370 -25.58 -16.09 -5.28
CA GLY A 370 -26.26 -15.13 -6.14
C GLY A 370 -25.33 -14.37 -7.10
N LEU A 371 -24.05 -14.76 -7.20
CA LEU A 371 -23.08 -14.18 -8.13
C LEU A 371 -22.76 -15.17 -9.26
N GLY A 372 -22.43 -14.64 -10.44
CA GLY A 372 -21.98 -15.46 -11.55
C GLY A 372 -20.62 -16.08 -11.27
N ASP A 373 -20.53 -17.40 -11.25
CA ASP A 373 -19.28 -18.17 -11.10
C ASP A 373 -18.68 -18.53 -12.46
N ILE A 374 -19.54 -18.78 -13.44
CA ILE A 374 -19.18 -18.98 -14.85
C ILE A 374 -20.04 -18.04 -15.69
N GLU A 375 -19.48 -17.55 -16.78
CA GLU A 375 -20.19 -16.81 -17.82
C GLU A 375 -20.17 -17.57 -19.13
N ILE A 376 -21.33 -17.72 -19.75
CA ILE A 376 -21.48 -18.24 -21.11
C ILE A 376 -21.90 -17.08 -21.99
N GLN A 377 -21.04 -16.69 -22.92
CA GLN A 377 -21.31 -15.62 -23.87
C GLN A 377 -21.50 -16.19 -25.26
N PHE A 378 -22.56 -15.74 -25.94
CA PHE A 378 -22.76 -16.01 -27.33
C PHE A 378 -22.45 -14.77 -28.14
N ALA A 379 -21.46 -14.88 -29.02
CA ALA A 379 -21.06 -13.78 -29.88
C ALA A 379 -22.32 -13.25 -30.62
N LYS A 380 -23.07 -14.14 -31.26
CA LYS A 380 -24.42 -13.85 -31.78
C LYS A 380 -25.47 -14.58 -30.98
N LYS A 381 -26.60 -13.88 -30.79
CA LYS A 381 -27.81 -14.46 -30.18
C LYS A 381 -28.14 -15.82 -30.78
N VAL A 382 -28.30 -16.82 -29.92
CA VAL A 382 -28.82 -18.12 -30.34
C VAL A 382 -30.27 -17.98 -30.80
N THR A 383 -30.66 -18.76 -31.80
CA THR A 383 -31.92 -18.54 -32.54
C THR A 383 -32.96 -19.65 -32.36
N GLY A 384 -32.59 -20.75 -31.73
CA GLY A 384 -33.41 -21.95 -31.65
C GLY A 384 -32.99 -22.86 -30.50
N ASP A 385 -33.46 -24.10 -30.52
CA ASP A 385 -33.14 -25.09 -29.49
C ASP A 385 -31.71 -25.61 -29.67
N GLY A 386 -31.04 -25.91 -28.57
CA GLY A 386 -29.66 -26.41 -28.57
C GLY A 386 -29.06 -26.42 -27.18
N TYR A 387 -27.76 -26.70 -27.11
CA TYR A 387 -27.07 -26.78 -25.83
C TYR A 387 -25.58 -26.44 -25.93
N VAL A 388 -25.04 -26.06 -24.78
CA VAL A 388 -23.61 -26.06 -24.45
C VAL A 388 -23.44 -27.03 -23.28
N ALA A 389 -22.48 -27.94 -23.37
CA ALA A 389 -22.14 -28.88 -22.30
C ALA A 389 -20.64 -28.85 -22.03
N PHE A 390 -20.25 -29.20 -20.81
CA PHE A 390 -18.85 -29.42 -20.44
C PHE A 390 -18.73 -30.39 -19.27
N ASP A 391 -17.52 -30.90 -19.07
CA ASP A 391 -17.14 -31.62 -17.87
C ASP A 391 -16.42 -30.68 -16.89
N LEU A 392 -16.62 -30.92 -15.60
CA LEU A 392 -15.79 -30.35 -14.54
C LEU A 392 -14.96 -31.48 -13.94
N LEU A 393 -13.70 -31.56 -14.36
CA LEU A 393 -12.80 -32.65 -13.97
C LEU A 393 -11.76 -32.17 -12.98
N LYS A 394 -11.49 -33.03 -11.98
CA LYS A 394 -10.49 -32.76 -10.96
C LYS A 394 -9.10 -32.99 -11.53
N HIS A 395 -8.21 -32.02 -11.35
CA HIS A 395 -6.77 -32.19 -11.55
C HIS A 395 -6.05 -32.39 -10.21
N ASP A 396 -4.89 -33.05 -10.28
CA ASP A 396 -4.03 -33.23 -9.12
C ASP A 396 -3.12 -32.01 -8.94
N ALA A 397 -2.88 -31.64 -7.68
CA ALA A 397 -2.04 -30.49 -7.33
C ALA A 397 -0.60 -30.61 -7.87
N ASP A 398 -0.16 -31.85 -8.12
CA ASP A 398 1.17 -32.17 -8.68
C ASP A 398 1.29 -31.84 -10.17
N ASP A 399 0.16 -31.71 -10.89
CA ASP A 399 0.12 -31.32 -12.30
C ASP A 399 0.37 -29.82 -12.49
N ILE A 400 0.17 -29.04 -11.42
CA ILE A 400 0.29 -27.58 -11.44
C ILE A 400 1.64 -27.18 -10.86
N ARG A 401 2.41 -26.45 -11.66
CA ARG A 401 3.64 -25.80 -11.22
C ARG A 401 3.45 -24.31 -11.33
N TYR A 402 3.88 -23.60 -10.30
CA TYR A 402 3.91 -22.15 -10.29
C TYR A 402 5.31 -21.67 -9.99
N ALA A 403 5.64 -20.50 -10.48
CA ALA A 403 6.85 -19.80 -10.14
C ALA A 403 6.58 -18.29 -10.26
N PHE A 404 7.22 -17.52 -9.38
CA PHE A 404 7.15 -16.07 -9.41
C PHE A 404 8.42 -15.55 -10.07
N GLY A 405 8.25 -14.68 -11.05
CA GLY A 405 9.34 -14.02 -11.76
C GLY A 405 8.98 -12.56 -11.96
N ASP A 406 9.99 -11.72 -11.87
CA ASP A 406 9.87 -10.30 -12.20
C ASP A 406 10.52 -10.08 -13.57
N ASP A 407 9.74 -9.53 -14.49
CA ASP A 407 10.16 -9.17 -15.85
C ASP A 407 10.36 -7.66 -16.01
N SER A 408 10.20 -6.88 -14.95
CA SER A 408 10.28 -5.43 -15.06
C SER A 408 11.71 -4.98 -15.38
N SER A 409 11.90 -4.51 -16.61
CA SER A 409 13.01 -3.61 -16.97
C SER A 409 12.88 -2.23 -16.30
N ALA A 410 11.70 -1.93 -15.73
CA ALA A 410 11.35 -0.68 -15.06
C ALA A 410 11.53 -0.70 -13.52
N GLY A 411 12.10 -1.78 -12.97
CA GLY A 411 12.33 -1.93 -11.53
C GLY A 411 11.17 -2.64 -10.83
N SER A 412 11.54 -3.57 -9.93
CA SER A 412 10.60 -4.29 -9.10
C SER A 412 9.87 -3.34 -8.15
N ALA A 413 8.55 -3.49 -8.01
CA ALA A 413 7.79 -2.83 -6.93
C ALA A 413 8.20 -3.34 -5.52
N GLY A 414 9.13 -4.31 -5.44
CA GLY A 414 9.61 -4.86 -4.17
C GLY A 414 8.59 -5.77 -3.47
N MET A 415 7.41 -5.97 -4.06
CA MET A 415 6.31 -6.75 -3.47
C MET A 415 6.74 -8.17 -3.07
N ALA A 416 7.49 -8.86 -3.94
CA ALA A 416 8.02 -10.19 -3.60
C ALA A 416 9.00 -10.14 -2.42
N ALA A 417 9.81 -9.07 -2.31
CA ALA A 417 10.72 -8.86 -1.19
C ALA A 417 9.96 -8.55 0.12
N VAL A 418 8.95 -7.68 0.07
CA VAL A 418 8.08 -7.32 1.20
C VAL A 418 7.36 -8.54 1.75
N PHE A 419 6.82 -9.40 0.89
CA PHE A 419 6.16 -10.63 1.31
C PHE A 419 7.12 -11.79 1.58
N GLY A 420 8.44 -11.60 1.47
CA GLY A 420 9.43 -12.65 1.67
C GLY A 420 9.32 -13.80 0.66
N MET A 421 8.69 -13.56 -0.50
CA MET A 421 8.49 -14.52 -1.55
C MET A 421 9.74 -14.63 -2.42
N ASN A 422 10.35 -15.83 -2.44
CA ASN A 422 11.53 -16.13 -3.28
C ASN A 422 12.73 -15.20 -3.02
N THR A 423 12.90 -14.70 -1.79
CA THR A 423 13.98 -13.77 -1.46
C THR A 423 15.28 -14.50 -1.09
N PHE A 424 16.41 -13.93 -1.52
CA PHE A 424 17.73 -14.43 -1.11
C PHE A 424 18.07 -14.03 0.34
N PHE A 425 17.75 -12.80 0.70
CA PHE A 425 17.89 -12.26 2.05
C PHE A 425 16.52 -12.05 2.70
N LYS A 426 16.45 -12.14 4.02
CA LYS A 426 15.34 -11.69 4.86
C LYS A 426 15.85 -10.62 5.83
N GLY A 427 14.93 -9.86 6.42
CA GLY A 427 15.24 -8.72 7.29
C GLY A 427 14.80 -7.40 6.66
N THR A 428 14.65 -6.39 7.50
CA THR A 428 14.12 -5.07 7.14
C THR A 428 15.18 -3.96 7.24
N GLY A 429 16.34 -4.27 7.81
CA GLY A 429 17.45 -3.34 7.97
C GLY A 429 18.80 -4.03 8.23
N SER A 430 19.81 -3.24 8.58
CA SER A 430 21.18 -3.73 8.76
C SER A 430 21.38 -4.59 10.03
N LEU A 431 20.45 -4.55 10.98
CA LEU A 431 20.53 -5.28 12.25
C LEU A 431 19.91 -6.68 12.19
N ASP A 432 18.98 -6.91 11.26
CA ASP A 432 18.19 -8.13 11.12
C ASP A 432 18.35 -8.80 9.75
N MET A 433 19.15 -8.23 8.85
CA MET A 433 19.45 -8.84 7.55
C MET A 433 20.20 -10.17 7.71
N GLU A 434 19.65 -11.22 7.12
CA GLU A 434 20.23 -12.56 7.10
C GLU A 434 19.88 -13.32 5.81
N ILE A 435 20.59 -14.41 5.52
CA ILE A 435 20.26 -15.28 4.38
C ILE A 435 18.95 -16.01 4.69
N ASN A 436 18.08 -16.14 3.68
CA ASN A 436 16.86 -16.92 3.81
C ASN A 436 17.21 -18.38 4.14
N GLU A 437 16.71 -18.89 5.26
CA GLU A 437 17.02 -20.22 5.79
C GLU A 437 16.69 -21.36 4.84
N LYS A 438 15.72 -21.16 3.92
CA LYS A 438 15.40 -22.13 2.86
C LYS A 438 16.58 -22.39 1.91
N LEU A 439 17.49 -21.43 1.76
CA LEU A 439 18.68 -21.55 0.92
C LEU A 439 19.79 -22.42 1.54
N ALA A 440 19.60 -22.92 2.77
CA ALA A 440 20.47 -23.94 3.32
C ALA A 440 20.45 -25.23 2.48
N ASP A 441 19.31 -25.54 1.82
CA ASP A 441 19.26 -26.54 0.76
C ASP A 441 19.49 -25.84 -0.59
N THR A 442 20.63 -26.15 -1.21
CA THR A 442 21.08 -25.54 -2.47
C THR A 442 20.11 -25.77 -3.64
N LYS A 443 19.17 -26.72 -3.51
CA LYS A 443 18.11 -26.94 -4.51
C LYS A 443 17.12 -25.77 -4.61
N TYR A 444 17.04 -24.91 -3.59
CA TYR A 444 16.16 -23.74 -3.58
C TYR A 444 16.85 -22.46 -4.08
N ILE A 445 18.11 -22.55 -4.53
CA ILE A 445 18.78 -21.41 -5.17
C ILE A 445 18.23 -21.26 -6.60
N ALA A 446 17.38 -20.25 -6.81
CA ALA A 446 16.79 -19.95 -8.11
C ALA A 446 17.82 -19.27 -9.05
N SER A 447 18.64 -20.05 -9.76
CA SER A 447 19.69 -19.52 -10.65
C SER A 447 19.18 -19.02 -12.02
N GLY A 448 18.05 -19.54 -12.50
CA GLY A 448 17.43 -19.17 -13.77
C GLY A 448 16.32 -18.13 -13.59
N LYS A 449 15.92 -17.50 -14.69
CA LYS A 449 14.73 -16.64 -14.74
C LYS A 449 13.59 -17.37 -15.47
N ILE A 450 12.36 -17.04 -15.10
CA ILE A 450 11.18 -17.47 -15.86
C ILE A 450 11.11 -16.61 -17.12
N ASN A 451 10.90 -17.21 -18.28
CA ASN A 451 10.58 -16.44 -19.47
C ASN A 451 9.18 -15.86 -19.31
N SER A 452 9.05 -14.53 -19.28
CA SER A 452 7.80 -13.83 -18.99
C SER A 452 6.73 -13.99 -20.07
N GLU A 453 7.13 -14.13 -21.33
CA GLU A 453 6.21 -14.30 -22.46
C GLU A 453 5.63 -15.72 -22.53
N THR A 454 6.39 -16.71 -22.07
CA THR A 454 6.04 -18.14 -22.26
C THR A 454 5.84 -18.91 -20.97
N GLY A 455 6.18 -18.34 -19.82
CA GLY A 455 6.19 -19.01 -18.51
C GLY A 455 7.24 -20.12 -18.37
N GLN A 456 8.11 -20.34 -19.37
CA GLN A 456 9.02 -21.48 -19.38
C GLN A 456 10.22 -21.28 -18.45
N ILE A 457 10.56 -22.35 -17.73
CA ILE A 457 11.79 -22.46 -16.93
C ILE A 457 12.77 -23.37 -17.68
N THR A 458 13.90 -22.83 -18.10
CA THR A 458 14.89 -23.57 -18.90
C THR A 458 15.96 -24.20 -18.02
N GLN A 459 16.20 -25.51 -18.18
CA GLN A 459 17.27 -26.19 -17.46
C GLN A 459 18.64 -25.64 -17.86
N GLY A 460 19.47 -25.31 -16.86
CA GLY A 460 20.81 -24.76 -17.08
C GLY A 460 20.85 -23.23 -17.24
N ASP A 461 19.71 -22.55 -17.16
CA ASP A 461 19.68 -21.09 -17.12
C ASP A 461 20.34 -20.55 -15.83
N ASN A 462 21.24 -19.59 -16.03
CA ASN A 462 22.00 -18.91 -14.98
C ASN A 462 21.81 -17.38 -15.00
N GLN A 463 20.85 -16.85 -15.77
CA GLN A 463 20.62 -15.42 -15.91
C GLN A 463 20.31 -14.72 -14.58
N ASN A 464 19.59 -15.37 -13.65
CA ASN A 464 19.33 -14.77 -12.33
C ASN A 464 20.60 -14.71 -11.48
N ALA A 465 21.44 -15.75 -11.55
CA ALA A 465 22.74 -15.76 -10.86
C ALA A 465 23.71 -14.70 -11.43
N LEU A 466 23.72 -14.50 -12.75
CA LEU A 466 24.47 -13.41 -13.40
C LEU A 466 23.91 -12.05 -12.98
N SER A 467 22.58 -11.89 -13.01
CA SER A 467 21.91 -10.65 -12.55
C SER A 467 22.29 -10.33 -11.10
N MET A 468 22.35 -11.34 -10.22
CA MET A 468 22.78 -11.19 -8.83
C MET A 468 24.26 -10.81 -8.69
N ALA A 469 25.14 -11.35 -9.54
CA ALA A 469 26.55 -10.95 -9.57
C ALA A 469 26.74 -9.51 -10.07
N ASP A 470 25.87 -9.06 -10.99
CA ASP A 470 25.89 -7.72 -11.54
C ASP A 470 25.31 -6.65 -10.60
N ILE A 471 24.55 -7.04 -9.55
CA ILE A 471 23.99 -6.11 -8.55
C ILE A 471 25.05 -5.14 -8.01
N GLN A 472 26.27 -5.61 -7.74
CA GLN A 472 27.34 -4.75 -7.21
C GLN A 472 27.70 -3.56 -8.11
N HIS A 473 27.42 -3.65 -9.42
CA HIS A 473 27.70 -2.64 -10.43
C HIS A 473 26.46 -1.88 -10.88
N GLN A 474 25.27 -2.29 -10.44
CA GLN A 474 24.03 -1.63 -10.77
C GLN A 474 23.86 -0.39 -9.90
N THR A 475 23.37 0.68 -10.54
CA THR A 475 22.96 1.89 -9.84
C THR A 475 21.58 1.67 -9.25
N PHE A 476 21.46 1.85 -7.94
CA PHE A 476 20.20 1.83 -7.23
C PHE A 476 19.86 3.22 -6.71
N THR A 477 18.58 3.53 -6.78
CA THR A 477 17.97 4.62 -6.05
C THR A 477 17.85 4.21 -4.59
N MET A 478 18.66 4.81 -3.73
CA MET A 478 18.74 4.48 -2.30
C MET A 478 18.33 5.67 -1.45
N LYS A 479 17.67 5.39 -0.32
CA LYS A 479 17.41 6.38 0.71
C LYS A 479 18.68 6.59 1.54
N GLN A 480 19.20 7.80 1.55
CA GLN A 480 20.31 8.23 2.39
C GLN A 480 19.80 9.04 3.57
N TRP A 481 20.33 8.76 4.77
CA TRP A 481 19.96 9.47 5.98
C TRP A 481 21.07 10.40 6.46
N GLU A 482 20.69 11.62 6.84
CA GLU A 482 21.55 12.60 7.49
C GLU A 482 21.06 12.91 8.91
N PHE A 483 21.98 12.78 9.86
CA PHE A 483 21.76 13.09 11.27
C PHE A 483 22.63 14.28 11.67
N THR A 484 22.02 15.47 11.70
CA THR A 484 22.66 16.70 12.15
C THR A 484 22.24 17.02 13.58
N ARG A 485 23.23 17.39 14.42
CA ARG A 485 22.97 17.67 15.83
C ARG A 485 22.04 18.88 15.94
N GLY A 486 20.93 18.72 16.64
CA GLY A 486 19.94 19.78 16.85
C GLY A 486 18.88 19.89 15.76
N THR A 487 18.91 19.01 14.75
CA THR A 487 17.85 18.85 13.75
C THR A 487 17.29 17.42 13.82
N GLY A 488 16.10 17.21 13.26
CA GLY A 488 15.58 15.86 13.01
C GLY A 488 16.44 15.09 12.01
N ALA A 489 16.23 13.78 11.93
CA ALA A 489 16.80 12.97 10.86
C ALA A 489 16.17 13.42 9.53
N GLN A 490 16.97 13.62 8.49
CA GLN A 490 16.48 13.96 7.16
C GLN A 490 16.91 12.88 6.19
N SER A 491 16.03 12.50 5.28
CA SER A 491 16.39 11.60 4.18
C SER A 491 16.50 12.34 2.85
N SER A 492 17.42 11.90 2.02
CA SER A 492 17.50 12.23 0.61
C SER A 492 17.52 10.95 -0.22
N ILE A 493 17.22 11.07 -1.51
CA ILE A 493 17.42 10.00 -2.47
C ILE A 493 18.77 10.21 -3.15
N ILE A 494 19.52 9.12 -3.30
CA ILE A 494 20.77 9.09 -4.05
C ILE A 494 20.75 7.91 -5.01
N ASP A 495 21.15 8.17 -6.26
CA ASP A 495 21.45 7.13 -7.22
C ASP A 495 22.93 6.77 -7.13
N SER A 496 23.23 5.56 -6.69
CA SER A 496 24.61 5.10 -6.57
C SER A 496 24.71 3.58 -6.67
N THR A 497 25.90 3.07 -6.92
CA THR A 497 26.15 1.63 -6.77
C THR A 497 26.30 1.29 -5.28
N LEU A 498 26.07 0.04 -4.89
CA LEU A 498 26.26 -0.38 -3.50
C LEU A 498 27.71 -0.18 -3.04
N ASP A 499 28.69 -0.41 -3.92
CA ASP A 499 30.11 -0.23 -3.62
C ASP A 499 30.46 1.27 -3.46
N ASP A 500 30.02 2.13 -4.38
CA ASP A 500 30.28 3.57 -4.29
C ASP A 500 29.63 4.19 -3.05
N TYR A 501 28.40 3.78 -2.71
CA TYR A 501 27.70 4.25 -1.52
C TYR A 501 28.47 3.87 -0.24
N TYR A 502 28.88 2.61 -0.11
CA TYR A 502 29.65 2.13 1.05
C TYR A 502 31.01 2.85 1.18
N ASN A 503 31.75 3.00 0.07
CA ASN A 503 33.02 3.71 0.05
C ASN A 503 32.86 5.19 0.43
N THR A 504 31.80 5.85 -0.07
CA THR A 504 31.48 7.25 0.27
C THR A 504 31.12 7.40 1.75
N MET A 505 30.34 6.47 2.29
CA MET A 505 29.97 6.45 3.72
C MET A 505 31.21 6.37 4.62
N ILE A 506 32.11 5.42 4.36
CA ILE A 506 33.36 5.26 5.12
C ILE A 506 34.27 6.49 4.94
N GLY A 507 34.39 6.99 3.71
CA GLY A 507 35.16 8.19 3.40
C GLY A 507 34.68 9.40 4.21
N THR A 508 33.36 9.63 4.24
CA THR A 508 32.72 10.71 4.98
C THR A 508 32.94 10.58 6.48
N LEU A 509 32.82 9.37 7.02
CA LEU A 509 33.14 9.09 8.43
C LEU A 509 34.61 9.42 8.75
N GLY A 510 35.54 9.03 7.88
CA GLY A 510 36.97 9.34 8.03
C GLY A 510 37.26 10.84 8.01
N VAL A 511 36.63 11.59 7.10
CA VAL A 511 36.74 13.06 7.04
C VAL A 511 36.16 13.71 8.30
N LYS A 512 34.99 13.27 8.76
CA LYS A 512 34.33 13.79 9.98
C LYS A 512 35.16 13.51 11.23
N ALA A 513 35.71 12.31 11.36
CA ALA A 513 36.60 11.94 12.45
C ALA A 513 37.87 12.80 12.47
N ARG A 514 38.48 13.05 11.29
CA ARG A 514 39.64 13.94 11.16
C ARG A 514 39.28 15.37 11.56
N SER A 515 38.15 15.89 11.09
CA SER A 515 37.68 17.24 11.43
C SER A 515 37.50 17.41 12.94
N ILE A 516 36.80 16.47 13.60
CA ILE A 516 36.61 16.48 15.06
C ILE A 516 37.94 16.43 15.80
N LYS A 517 38.88 15.60 15.35
CA LYS A 517 40.22 15.51 15.94
C LYS A 517 40.96 16.86 15.85
N THR A 518 40.97 17.49 14.67
CA THR A 518 41.59 18.82 14.49
C THR A 518 40.91 19.88 15.34
N SER A 519 39.57 19.91 15.40
CA SER A 519 38.84 20.86 16.25
C SER A 519 39.16 20.68 17.73
N ARG A 520 39.31 19.43 18.20
CA ARG A 520 39.74 19.13 19.57
C ARG A 520 41.16 19.62 19.82
N GLU A 521 42.11 19.32 18.93
CA GLU A 521 43.49 19.79 19.05
C GLU A 521 43.56 21.32 19.13
N PHE A 522 42.77 22.02 18.30
CA PHE A 522 42.67 23.48 18.36
C PHE A 522 42.06 23.97 19.69
N ALA A 523 41.00 23.32 20.18
CA ALA A 523 40.40 23.65 21.47
C ALA A 523 41.38 23.42 22.63
N ASP A 524 42.15 22.34 22.62
CA ASP A 524 43.18 22.04 23.62
C ASP A 524 44.29 23.12 23.62
N ILE A 525 44.72 23.58 22.43
CA ILE A 525 45.66 24.71 22.30
C ILE A 525 45.07 25.99 22.90
N MET A 526 43.82 26.32 22.57
CA MET A 526 43.15 27.50 23.13
C MET A 526 43.02 27.44 24.65
N VAL A 527 42.65 26.28 25.20
CA VAL A 527 42.54 26.09 26.65
C VAL A 527 43.89 26.28 27.33
N ASN A 528 44.97 25.72 26.77
CA ASN A 528 46.31 25.91 27.29
C ASN A 528 46.72 27.40 27.26
N GLN A 529 46.49 28.09 26.15
CA GLN A 529 46.85 29.50 26.02
C GLN A 529 46.04 30.42 26.95
N LEU A 530 44.73 30.15 27.12
CA LEU A 530 43.90 30.86 28.10
C LEU A 530 44.34 30.56 29.54
N THR A 531 44.77 29.32 29.82
CA THR A 531 45.32 28.94 31.13
C THR A 531 46.62 29.68 31.42
N GLU A 532 47.54 29.74 30.45
CA GLU A 532 48.79 30.51 30.56
C GLU A 532 48.52 32.01 30.75
N GLN A 533 47.55 32.60 30.04
CA GLN A 533 47.17 34.00 30.24
C GLN A 533 46.55 34.25 31.61
N ARG A 534 45.66 33.35 32.06
CA ARG A 534 45.09 33.41 33.41
C ARG A 534 46.19 33.34 34.45
N ASP A 535 47.14 32.43 34.27
CA ASP A 535 48.25 32.25 35.19
C ASP A 535 49.21 33.46 35.14
N ALA A 536 49.46 34.07 33.98
CA ALA A 536 50.25 35.30 33.91
C ALA A 536 49.62 36.49 34.66
N LEU A 537 48.28 36.56 34.73
CA LEU A 537 47.56 37.63 35.42
C LEU A 537 47.27 37.35 36.90
N SER A 538 46.98 36.09 37.25
CA SER A 538 46.47 35.69 38.56
C SER A 538 47.31 34.63 39.26
N ALA A 539 48.25 33.99 38.57
CA ALA A 539 49.19 33.10 39.27
C ALA A 539 50.14 33.94 40.09
N VAL A 540 50.28 33.52 41.33
CA VAL A 540 51.14 34.15 42.31
C VAL A 540 52.49 33.45 42.21
N SER A 541 53.57 34.22 41.95
CA SER A 541 54.92 33.67 41.92
C SER A 541 55.32 33.22 43.33
N LEU A 542 55.51 31.91 43.52
CA LEU A 542 55.96 31.33 44.80
C LEU A 542 57.27 31.94 45.27
N ASP A 543 58.16 32.32 44.35
CA ASP A 543 59.41 32.98 44.68
C ASP A 543 59.20 34.42 45.16
N GLU A 544 58.28 35.19 44.55
CA GLU A 544 57.94 36.53 45.05
C GLU A 544 57.23 36.48 46.40
N GLU A 545 56.31 35.53 46.60
CA GLU A 545 55.66 35.34 47.90
C GLU A 545 56.65 34.85 48.96
N MET A 546 57.62 34.01 48.60
CA MET A 546 58.69 33.60 49.51
C MET A 546 59.59 34.79 49.88
N ILE A 547 59.93 35.66 48.93
CA ILE A 547 60.68 36.90 49.21
C ILE A 547 59.86 37.84 50.11
N LYS A 548 58.56 38.03 49.84
CA LYS A 548 57.66 38.81 50.71
C LYS A 548 57.58 38.19 52.11
N LEU A 549 57.46 36.87 52.21
CA LEU A 549 57.42 36.13 53.47
C LEU A 549 58.72 36.29 54.26
N MET A 550 59.88 36.14 53.62
CA MET A 550 61.18 36.40 54.26
C MET A 550 61.30 37.87 54.70
N LYS A 551 60.86 38.82 53.87
CA LYS A 551 60.83 40.25 54.23
C LYS A 551 59.95 40.50 55.45
N TYR A 552 58.76 39.89 55.51
CA TYR A 552 57.87 40.01 56.66
C TYR A 552 58.44 39.34 57.91
N GLN A 553 59.09 38.18 57.78
CA GLN A 553 59.79 37.52 58.89
C GLN A 553 60.93 38.38 59.43
N HIS A 554 61.75 38.98 58.56
CA HIS A 554 62.82 39.90 58.97
C HIS A 554 62.28 41.18 59.60
N ALA A 555 61.22 41.76 59.05
CA ALA A 555 60.55 42.93 59.63
C ALA A 555 59.96 42.60 61.02
N PHE A 556 59.34 41.44 61.18
CA PHE A 556 58.80 40.97 62.46
C PHE A 556 59.91 40.72 63.49
N ALA A 557 61.02 40.11 63.09
CA ALA A 557 62.18 39.91 63.96
C ALA A 557 62.80 41.25 64.40
N ALA A 558 62.91 42.23 63.49
CA ALA A 558 63.37 43.57 63.81
C ALA A 558 62.41 44.32 64.74
N ALA A 559 61.10 44.27 64.48
CA ALA A 559 60.08 44.87 65.34
C ALA A 559 60.05 44.23 66.73
N SER A 560 60.16 42.90 66.81
CA SER A 560 60.26 42.17 68.08
C SER A 560 61.49 42.61 68.86
N LYS A 561 62.63 42.78 68.19
CA LYS A 561 63.86 43.27 68.84
C LYS A 561 63.74 44.71 69.30
N LEU A 562 63.08 45.60 68.54
CA LEU A 562 62.77 46.96 68.98
C LEU A 562 61.82 46.97 70.18
N LEU A 563 60.85 46.06 70.24
CA LEU A 563 59.98 45.87 71.40
C LEU A 563 60.76 45.35 72.60
N THR A 564 61.66 44.38 72.43
CA THR A 564 62.54 43.89 73.50
C THR A 564 63.45 44.99 74.03
N VAL A 565 64.08 45.77 73.14
CA VAL A 565 64.91 46.92 73.55
C VAL A 565 64.06 47.99 74.24
N SER A 566 62.84 48.24 73.76
CA SER A 566 61.90 49.14 74.43
C SER A 566 61.48 48.63 75.81
N ASP A 567 61.24 47.33 75.96
CA ASP A 567 60.89 46.68 77.22
C ASP A 567 62.08 46.68 78.19
N GLU A 568 63.31 46.45 77.71
CA GLU A 568 64.54 46.61 78.49
C GLU A 568 64.73 48.07 78.95
N MET A 569 64.50 49.05 78.07
CA MET A 569 64.53 50.47 78.46
C MET A 569 63.45 50.80 79.50
N LEU A 570 62.25 50.25 79.36
CA LEU A 570 61.13 50.47 80.28
C LEU A 570 61.39 49.81 81.65
N ASN A 571 61.91 48.58 81.66
CA ASN A 571 62.37 47.89 82.87
C ASN A 571 63.53 48.62 83.55
N THR A 572 64.45 49.21 82.78
CA THR A 572 65.53 50.03 83.33
C THR A 572 64.97 51.27 84.02
N LEU A 573 64.01 51.97 83.39
CA LEU A 573 63.34 53.12 84.02
C LEU A 573 62.55 52.75 85.28
N VAL A 574 61.90 51.58 85.31
CA VAL A 574 61.12 51.10 86.46
C VAL A 574 62.03 50.60 87.61
N SER A 575 63.20 50.04 87.31
CA SER A 575 64.15 49.51 88.31
C SER A 575 65.05 50.59 88.96
N VAL A 576 65.04 51.82 88.45
CA VAL A 576 65.74 52.98 89.05
C VAL A 576 64.92 53.64 90.17
N ARG A 577 64.12 52.85 90.92
CA ARG A 577 63.31 53.37 92.04
C ARG A 577 63.75 52.85 93.39
#